data_AF-A0A1I7ZRN5-F1
#
_entry.id   AF-A0A1I7ZRN5-F1
#
_cell.length_a   1.000
_cell.length_b   1.000
_cell.length_c   1.000
_cell.angle_alpha   90.00
_cell.angle_beta   90.00
_cell.angle_gamma   90.00
#
_symmetry.space_group_name_H-M   'P 1'
#
loop_
_entity.id
_entity.type
_entity.pdbx_description
1 polymer ?
#
loop_
_entity_poly.entity_id
_entity_poly.type
_entity_poly.pdbx_seq_one_letter_code
_entity_poly.pdbx_strand_id
1 'polypeptide(L)'
;MTIPEFQYLQVEAAYPSEKTTTPTFETHRADAVEEFTRQLDEEASPESKLLTSIKEFEPTIPDAVALYYANSVGITKDGLDPRALRLVTLAAQMFVADIISDAALLNRMKDNRQWRNGRLGPRTTLTNDTLKNVLLDYDIAVPNPSSSH
;
A
#
# COMPACT_ATOMS: atom_id res chain seq x y z
N MET A 1 3.95 61.71 -34.77
CA MET A 1 4.51 60.39 -35.06
C MET A 1 3.94 59.47 -34.00
N THR A 2 2.87 58.77 -34.36
CA THR A 2 1.89 58.16 -33.45
C THR A 2 2.01 56.64 -33.60
N ILE A 3 2.20 55.93 -32.50
CA ILE A 3 2.32 54.47 -32.47
C ILE A 3 0.89 53.89 -32.59
N PRO A 4 0.60 52.95 -33.52
CA PRO A 4 -0.73 52.38 -33.64
C PRO A 4 -0.97 51.28 -32.59
N GLU A 5 -2.21 51.21 -32.09
CA GLU A 5 -2.73 50.13 -31.26
C GLU A 5 -2.66 48.78 -31.99
N PHE A 6 -2.21 47.74 -31.29
CA PHE A 6 -2.34 46.37 -31.76
C PHE A 6 -3.66 45.76 -31.28
N GLN A 7 -4.52 45.45 -32.26
CA GLN A 7 -5.79 44.76 -32.12
C GLN A 7 -5.58 43.33 -31.59
N TYR A 8 -6.29 42.97 -30.53
CA TYR A 8 -6.37 41.59 -30.04
C TYR A 8 -7.13 40.73 -31.07
N LEU A 9 -6.42 39.82 -31.74
CA LEU A 9 -7.01 38.72 -32.48
C LEU A 9 -7.26 37.56 -31.50
N GLN A 10 -8.53 37.26 -31.24
CA GLN A 10 -8.94 35.99 -30.65
C GLN A 10 -8.61 34.87 -31.64
N VAL A 11 -7.63 34.05 -31.32
CA VAL A 11 -7.38 32.78 -32.00
C VAL A 11 -7.87 31.68 -31.07
N GLU A 12 -9.07 31.19 -31.36
CA GLU A 12 -9.64 29.99 -30.74
C GLU A 12 -8.95 28.76 -31.36
N ALA A 13 -7.79 28.40 -30.80
CA ALA A 13 -7.14 27.13 -31.10
C ALA A 13 -7.69 26.07 -30.14
N ALA A 14 -8.55 25.20 -30.67
CA ALA A 14 -8.98 23.97 -30.01
C ALA A 14 -7.76 23.05 -29.83
N TYR A 15 -7.28 22.93 -28.60
CA TYR A 15 -6.26 21.93 -28.24
C TYR A 15 -6.96 20.61 -27.85
N PRO A 16 -6.56 19.47 -28.40
CA PRO A 16 -7.06 18.17 -27.95
C PRO A 16 -6.62 17.90 -26.51
N SER A 17 -7.53 17.38 -25.70
CA SER A 17 -7.30 16.99 -24.31
C SER A 17 -6.33 15.80 -24.25
N GLU A 18 -5.04 16.08 -24.12
CA GLU A 18 -4.06 15.09 -23.70
C GLU A 18 -4.17 14.92 -22.18
N LYS A 19 -4.61 13.71 -21.78
CA LYS A 19 -4.72 13.33 -20.38
C LYS A 19 -3.33 13.33 -19.74
N THR A 20 -3.06 14.32 -18.91
CA THR A 20 -1.92 14.40 -17.99
C THR A 20 -1.79 13.11 -17.18
N THR A 21 -0.84 12.26 -17.55
CA THR A 21 -0.48 11.07 -16.79
C THR A 21 0.52 11.50 -15.71
N THR A 22 0.03 11.84 -14.52
CA THR A 22 0.84 11.80 -13.31
C THR A 22 1.17 10.34 -12.98
N PRO A 23 2.42 9.98 -12.65
CA PRO A 23 2.75 8.61 -12.25
C PRO A 23 2.24 8.38 -10.83
N THR A 24 0.99 7.99 -10.71
CA THR A 24 0.35 7.64 -9.43
C THR A 24 0.69 6.18 -9.13
N PHE A 25 1.57 5.96 -8.14
CA PHE A 25 1.96 4.63 -7.63
C PHE A 25 0.76 3.81 -7.10
N GLU A 26 -0.40 4.44 -6.89
CA GLU A 26 -1.65 3.80 -6.46
C GLU A 26 -2.41 3.12 -7.61
N THR A 27 -2.14 3.49 -8.87
CA THR A 27 -2.82 2.93 -10.05
C THR A 27 -2.47 1.44 -10.25
N HIS A 28 -1.22 1.04 -10.01
CA HIS A 28 -0.82 -0.37 -10.17
C HIS A 28 -1.41 -1.32 -9.13
N ARG A 29 -1.76 -0.86 -7.92
CA ARG A 29 -2.38 -1.72 -6.90
C ARG A 29 -3.85 -1.95 -7.21
N ALA A 30 -4.57 -0.90 -7.63
CA ALA A 30 -5.95 -1.04 -8.09
C ALA A 30 -6.01 -1.90 -9.35
N ASP A 31 -5.12 -1.67 -10.33
CA ASP A 31 -5.07 -2.45 -11.57
C ASP A 31 -4.65 -3.91 -11.33
N ALA A 32 -3.69 -4.18 -10.42
CA ALA A 32 -3.27 -5.55 -10.11
C ALA A 32 -4.31 -6.30 -9.26
N VAL A 33 -5.02 -5.61 -8.37
CA VAL A 33 -6.17 -6.18 -7.64
C VAL A 33 -7.32 -6.41 -8.61
N GLU A 34 -7.59 -5.49 -9.53
CA GLU A 34 -8.62 -5.61 -10.55
C GLU A 34 -8.30 -6.76 -11.53
N GLU A 35 -7.06 -6.88 -11.99
CA GLU A 35 -6.59 -7.96 -12.85
C GLU A 35 -6.57 -9.31 -12.13
N PHE A 36 -6.18 -9.34 -10.85
CA PHE A 36 -6.33 -10.51 -9.99
C PHE A 36 -7.82 -10.88 -9.82
N THR A 37 -8.71 -9.91 -9.57
CA THR A 37 -10.15 -10.16 -9.43
C THR A 37 -10.81 -10.56 -10.75
N ARG A 38 -10.31 -10.10 -11.89
CA ARG A 38 -10.79 -10.47 -13.23
C ARG A 38 -10.32 -11.86 -13.63
N GLN A 39 -9.14 -12.29 -13.19
CA GLN A 39 -8.71 -13.69 -13.26
C GLN A 39 -9.58 -14.61 -12.37
N LEU A 40 -10.33 -14.07 -11.40
CA LEU A 40 -11.29 -14.82 -10.59
C LEU A 40 -12.65 -15.03 -11.27
N ASP A 41 -12.88 -14.65 -12.52
CA ASP A 41 -14.25 -14.54 -13.07
C ASP A 41 -14.73 -15.61 -14.08
N GLU A 42 -14.10 -16.78 -14.20
CA GLU A 42 -14.71 -17.91 -14.95
C GLU A 42 -14.94 -19.14 -14.05
N GLU A 43 -16.21 -19.50 -13.81
CA GLU A 43 -16.76 -20.77 -13.26
C GLU A 43 -16.67 -21.12 -11.76
N ALA A 44 -16.12 -20.28 -10.87
CA ALA A 44 -16.19 -20.53 -9.42
C ALA A 44 -16.29 -19.25 -8.60
N SER A 45 -17.03 -19.29 -7.48
CA SER A 45 -17.14 -18.16 -6.54
C SER A 45 -15.73 -17.66 -6.16
N PRO A 46 -15.50 -16.34 -6.09
CA PRO A 46 -14.19 -15.78 -5.75
C PRO A 46 -13.63 -16.36 -4.43
N GLU A 47 -14.51 -16.70 -3.49
CA GLU A 47 -14.15 -17.35 -2.22
C GLU A 47 -13.56 -18.75 -2.40
N SER A 48 -14.15 -19.58 -3.27
CA SER A 48 -13.67 -20.95 -3.48
C SER A 48 -12.36 -20.97 -4.26
N LYS A 49 -12.17 -20.02 -5.17
CA LYS A 49 -10.89 -19.80 -5.86
C LYS A 49 -9.80 -19.35 -4.89
N LEU A 50 -10.11 -18.46 -3.96
CA LEU A 50 -9.18 -18.04 -2.90
C LEU A 50 -8.78 -19.22 -2.01
N LEU A 51 -9.74 -20.03 -1.55
CA LEU A 51 -9.44 -21.20 -0.72
C LEU A 51 -8.61 -22.27 -1.45
N THR A 52 -8.78 -22.35 -2.78
CA THR A 52 -7.99 -23.23 -3.64
C THR A 52 -6.57 -22.69 -3.81
N SER A 53 -6.40 -21.39 -4.05
CA SER A 53 -5.08 -20.77 -4.21
C SER A 53 -4.27 -20.76 -2.92
N ILE A 54 -4.91 -20.56 -1.76
CA ILE A 54 -4.25 -20.59 -0.44
C ILE A 54 -3.62 -21.95 -0.13
N LYS A 55 -4.19 -23.03 -0.66
CA LYS A 55 -3.66 -24.38 -0.47
C LYS A 55 -2.25 -24.53 -1.05
N GLU A 56 -2.00 -23.89 -2.19
CA GLU A 56 -0.72 -23.96 -2.90
C GLU A 56 0.20 -22.77 -2.56
N PHE A 57 -0.27 -21.83 -1.74
CA PHE A 57 0.51 -20.67 -1.33
C PHE A 57 1.47 -21.00 -0.17
N GLU A 58 2.72 -20.58 -0.31
CA GLU A 58 3.71 -20.62 0.77
C GLU A 58 3.94 -19.18 1.27
N PRO A 59 3.35 -18.77 2.40
CA PRO A 59 3.52 -17.42 2.93
C PRO A 59 4.98 -17.13 3.31
N THR A 60 5.38 -15.86 3.18
CA THR A 60 6.70 -15.38 3.63
C THR A 60 7.00 -15.71 5.10
N ILE A 61 5.97 -15.79 5.96
CA ILE A 61 6.09 -16.27 7.33
C ILE A 61 5.91 -17.79 7.29
N PRO A 62 6.90 -18.58 7.73
CA PRO A 62 6.80 -20.04 7.70
C PRO A 62 5.68 -20.58 8.60
N ASP A 63 5.03 -21.68 8.17
CA ASP A 63 3.94 -22.35 8.92
C ASP A 63 4.33 -22.68 10.37
N ALA A 64 5.59 -23.03 10.64
CA ALA A 64 6.08 -23.31 12.00
C ALA A 64 6.02 -22.08 12.93
N VAL A 65 6.29 -20.89 12.41
CA VAL A 65 6.23 -19.63 13.16
C VAL A 65 4.77 -19.24 13.39
N ALA A 66 3.94 -19.35 12.35
CA ALA A 66 2.51 -19.11 12.47
C ALA A 66 1.87 -20.05 13.52
N LEU A 67 2.23 -21.33 13.50
CA LEU A 67 1.75 -22.31 14.46
C LEU A 67 2.23 -22.04 15.89
N TYR A 68 3.46 -21.54 16.07
CA TYR A 68 3.94 -21.13 17.39
C TYR A 68 3.04 -20.04 18.00
N TYR A 69 2.71 -19.00 17.23
CA TYR A 69 1.79 -17.94 17.70
C TYR A 69 0.35 -18.46 17.86
N ALA A 70 -0.12 -19.36 17.00
CA ALA A 70 -1.42 -20.00 17.15
C ALA A 70 -1.52 -20.80 18.46
N ASN A 71 -0.48 -21.59 18.79
CA ASN A 71 -0.41 -22.34 20.05
C ASN A 71 -0.42 -21.40 21.27
N SER A 72 0.20 -20.22 21.17
CA SER A 72 0.23 -19.24 22.26
C SER A 72 -1.15 -18.71 22.66
N VAL A 73 -2.12 -18.76 21.73
CA VAL A 73 -3.52 -18.38 21.97
C VAL A 73 -4.45 -19.61 22.15
N GLY A 74 -3.86 -20.80 22.28
CA GLY A 74 -4.60 -22.06 22.51
C GLY A 74 -5.08 -22.78 21.25
N ILE A 75 -4.68 -22.35 20.05
CA ILE A 75 -5.02 -23.03 18.79
C ILE A 75 -3.94 -24.08 18.51
N THR A 76 -4.29 -25.36 18.70
CA THR A 76 -3.39 -26.49 18.44
C THR A 76 -3.42 -26.92 16.98
N LYS A 77 -2.33 -27.53 16.51
CA LYS A 77 -2.23 -28.11 15.16
C LYS A 77 -3.28 -29.20 14.93
N ASP A 78 -3.62 -29.95 15.97
CA ASP A 78 -4.54 -31.08 15.90
C ASP A 78 -5.96 -30.56 15.65
N GLY A 79 -6.40 -30.62 14.38
CA GLY A 79 -7.71 -30.14 13.94
C GLY A 79 -7.69 -28.80 13.19
N LEU A 80 -6.53 -28.14 13.05
CA LEU A 80 -6.41 -26.92 12.26
C LEU A 80 -6.14 -27.25 10.79
N ASP A 81 -7.03 -26.80 9.89
CA ASP A 81 -6.78 -26.86 8.45
C ASP A 81 -5.58 -25.96 8.09
N PRO A 82 -4.52 -26.48 7.43
CA PRO A 82 -3.37 -25.68 7.00
C PRO A 82 -3.77 -24.45 6.18
N ARG A 83 -4.89 -24.51 5.44
CA ARG A 83 -5.42 -23.37 4.68
C ARG A 83 -5.87 -22.24 5.59
N ALA A 84 -6.48 -22.54 6.73
CA ALA A 84 -6.87 -21.53 7.71
C ALA A 84 -5.63 -20.86 8.33
N LEU A 85 -4.61 -21.65 8.68
CA LEU A 85 -3.34 -21.11 9.19
C LEU A 85 -2.68 -20.15 8.18
N ARG A 86 -2.61 -20.56 6.92
CA ARG A 86 -2.03 -19.75 5.83
C ARG A 86 -2.86 -18.52 5.51
N LEU A 87 -4.18 -18.61 5.55
CA LEU A 87 -5.08 -17.46 5.38
C LEU A 87 -4.83 -16.40 6.45
N VAL A 88 -4.78 -16.80 7.73
CA VAL A 88 -4.49 -15.87 8.85
C VAL A 88 -3.09 -15.28 8.70
N THR A 89 -2.11 -16.09 8.28
CA THR A 89 -0.74 -15.65 8.05
C THR A 89 -0.66 -14.60 6.93
N LEU A 90 -1.37 -14.83 5.82
CA LEU A 90 -1.47 -13.87 4.72
C LEU A 90 -2.17 -12.59 5.16
N ALA A 91 -3.27 -12.69 5.91
CA ALA A 91 -3.96 -11.52 6.44
C ALA A 91 -3.05 -10.67 7.35
N ALA A 92 -2.25 -11.30 8.21
CA ALA A 92 -1.26 -10.61 9.03
C ALA A 92 -0.17 -9.91 8.19
N GLN A 93 0.29 -10.55 7.10
CA GLN A 93 1.23 -9.93 6.16
C GLN A 93 0.61 -8.72 5.46
N MET A 94 -0.62 -8.83 4.99
CA MET A 94 -1.36 -7.73 4.36
C MET A 94 -1.53 -6.56 5.33
N PHE A 95 -1.91 -6.85 6.58
CA PHE A 95 -2.05 -5.83 7.62
C PHE A 95 -0.76 -5.03 7.84
N VAL A 96 0.38 -5.71 7.98
CA VAL A 96 1.69 -5.04 8.12
C VAL A 96 2.07 -4.27 6.84
N ALA A 97 1.77 -4.82 5.67
CA ALA A 97 2.05 -4.18 4.40
C ALA A 97 1.24 -2.89 4.19
N ASP A 98 -0.02 -2.85 4.64
CA ASP A 98 -0.87 -1.66 4.57
C ASP A 98 -0.31 -0.53 5.47
N ILE A 99 0.05 -0.83 6.73
CA ILE A 99 0.70 0.14 7.64
C ILE A 99 2.00 0.70 7.02
N ILE A 100 2.83 -0.16 6.44
CA ILE A 100 4.10 0.26 5.82
C ILE A 100 3.83 1.12 4.58
N SER A 101 2.80 0.81 3.81
CA SER A 101 2.41 1.57 2.61
C SER A 101 1.99 2.98 3.00
N ASP A 102 1.19 3.13 4.05
CA ASP A 102 0.77 4.44 4.58
C ASP A 102 1.96 5.23 5.14
N ALA A 103 2.88 4.57 5.86
CA ALA A 103 4.10 5.21 6.34
C ALA A 103 5.02 5.67 5.20
N ALA A 104 5.13 4.88 4.13
CA ALA A 104 5.87 5.26 2.94
C ALA A 104 5.21 6.46 2.23
N LEU A 105 3.88 6.49 2.12
CA LEU A 105 3.13 7.60 1.55
C LEU A 105 3.33 8.89 2.35
N LEU A 106 3.18 8.81 3.68
CA LEU A 106 3.39 9.95 4.58
C LEU A 106 4.80 10.53 4.46
N ASN A 107 5.82 9.67 4.37
CA ASN A 107 7.20 10.12 4.16
C ASN A 107 7.40 10.81 2.81
N ARG A 108 6.83 10.28 1.71
CA ARG A 108 6.90 10.93 0.39
C ARG A 108 6.25 12.32 0.41
N MET A 109 5.13 12.48 1.12
CA MET A 109 4.44 13.77 1.28
C MET A 109 5.27 14.78 2.09
N LYS A 110 6.04 14.32 3.10
CA LYS A 110 7.00 15.17 3.84
C LYS A 110 8.18 15.60 2.96
N ASP A 111 8.74 14.66 2.20
CA ASP A 111 9.90 14.89 1.34
C ASP A 111 9.59 15.77 0.12
N ASN A 112 8.35 15.78 -0.37
CA ASN A 112 7.94 16.65 -1.48
C ASN A 112 8.07 18.15 -1.16
N ARG A 113 8.22 18.52 0.12
CA ARG A 113 8.52 19.89 0.57
C ARG A 113 10.01 20.26 0.43
N GLN A 114 10.87 19.30 0.12
CA GLN A 114 12.33 19.44 0.05
C GLN A 114 12.89 19.25 -1.36
N TRP A 115 12.04 19.18 -2.41
CA TRP A 115 12.49 19.15 -3.81
C TRP A 115 13.14 20.48 -4.21
N ARG A 116 14.37 20.68 -3.76
CA ARG A 116 15.26 21.75 -4.20
C ARG A 116 16.53 21.05 -4.67
N ASN A 117 16.86 21.22 -5.95
CA ASN A 117 18.21 21.05 -6.53
C ASN A 117 18.51 19.76 -7.34
N GLY A 118 17.53 19.15 -8.01
CA GLY A 118 17.82 18.29 -9.18
C GLY A 118 18.67 17.04 -8.92
N ARG A 119 18.70 16.52 -7.68
CA ARG A 119 19.35 15.25 -7.33
C ARG A 119 18.30 14.16 -7.17
N LEU A 120 18.71 12.91 -7.44
CA LEU A 120 17.93 11.70 -7.13
C LEU A 120 17.35 11.85 -5.71
N GLY A 121 16.03 11.73 -5.57
CA GLY A 121 15.33 12.06 -4.33
C GLY A 121 15.92 11.37 -3.10
N PRO A 122 15.79 11.97 -1.90
CA PRO A 122 16.37 11.40 -0.68
C PRO A 122 15.85 9.99 -0.44
N ARG A 123 16.72 9.10 0.05
CA ARG A 123 16.31 7.76 0.47
C ARG A 123 15.27 7.90 1.58
N THR A 124 14.07 7.37 1.36
CA THR A 124 13.03 7.34 2.39
C THR A 124 13.40 6.34 3.49
N THR A 125 13.26 6.77 4.74
CA THR A 125 13.53 5.95 5.93
C THR A 125 12.28 5.84 6.80
N LEU A 126 12.00 4.65 7.34
CA LEU A 126 10.95 4.50 8.35
C LEU A 126 11.45 5.03 9.70
N THR A 127 10.83 6.10 10.20
CA THR A 127 11.17 6.73 11.48
C THR A 127 10.07 6.48 12.52
N ASN A 128 10.43 6.51 13.80
CA ASN A 128 9.46 6.36 14.90
C ASN A 128 8.36 7.43 14.83
N ASP A 129 8.67 8.66 14.44
CA ASP A 129 7.67 9.72 14.36
C ASP A 129 6.65 9.47 13.23
N THR A 130 7.12 9.01 12.07
CA THR A 130 6.22 8.62 10.98
C THR A 130 5.38 7.41 11.37
N LEU A 131 6.00 6.37 11.96
CA LEU A 131 5.30 5.16 12.35
C LEU A 131 4.26 5.43 13.44
N LYS A 132 4.59 6.23 14.47
CA LYS A 132 3.64 6.63 15.52
C LYS A 132 2.43 7.33 14.94
N ASN A 133 2.64 8.27 14.01
CA ASN A 133 1.54 8.99 13.38
C ASN A 133 0.62 8.05 12.59
N VAL A 134 1.18 7.13 11.80
CA VAL A 134 0.37 6.18 11.05
C VAL A 134 -0.38 5.23 11.97
N LEU A 135 0.26 4.71 13.02
CA LEU A 135 -0.39 3.80 13.95
C LEU A 135 -1.58 4.42 14.70
N LEU A 136 -1.60 5.75 14.88
CA LEU A 136 -2.77 6.45 15.43
C LEU A 136 -4.00 6.35 14.51
N ASP A 137 -3.82 6.32 13.19
CA ASP A 137 -4.92 6.16 12.23
C ASP A 137 -5.53 4.75 12.28
N TYR A 138 -4.79 3.78 12.84
CA TYR A 138 -5.23 2.40 13.08
C TYR A 138 -5.68 2.16 14.53
N ASP A 139 -5.83 3.21 15.35
CA ASP A 139 -6.16 3.13 16.79
C ASP A 139 -5.13 2.35 17.63
N ILE A 140 -3.88 2.27 17.18
CA ILE A 140 -2.79 1.57 17.88
C ILE A 140 -1.96 2.58 18.67
N ALA A 141 -2.12 2.56 20.00
CA ALA A 141 -1.36 3.42 20.90
C ALA A 141 0.08 2.92 21.08
N VAL A 142 1.07 3.73 20.66
CA VAL A 142 2.49 3.47 20.93
C VAL A 142 2.88 4.18 22.24
N PRO A 143 3.23 3.43 23.31
CA PRO A 143 3.67 4.06 24.55
C PRO A 143 4.94 4.89 24.32
N ASN A 144 5.02 6.04 24.98
CA ASN A 144 6.22 6.86 24.90
C ASN A 144 7.41 6.06 25.46
N PRO A 145 8.57 6.05 24.77
CA PRO A 145 9.74 5.37 25.28
C PRO A 145 10.07 5.96 26.65
N SER A 146 10.10 5.11 27.67
CA SER A 146 10.49 5.54 29.01
C SER A 146 11.91 6.06 28.94
N SER A 147 12.08 7.34 29.27
CA SER A 147 13.39 7.93 29.54
C SER A 147 13.95 7.28 30.81
N SER A 148 14.49 6.07 30.69
CA SER A 148 15.30 5.46 31.73
C SER A 148 16.69 6.06 31.63
N HIS A 149 17.07 6.72 32.73
CA HIS A 149 18.32 7.43 32.96
C HIS A 149 19.54 6.52 32.89
#